data_AF-A0AAI8Z9V4-F1
#
_entry.id   AF-A0AAI8Z9V4-F1
#
_cell.length_a   1.000
_cell.length_b   1.000
_cell.length_c   1.000
_cell.angle_alpha   90.00
_cell.angle_beta   90.00
_cell.angle_gamma   90.00
#
_symmetry.space_group_name_H-M   'P 1'
#
loop_
_entity.id
_entity.type
_entity.pdbx_description
1 polymer ?
#
loop_
_entity_poly.entity_id
_entity_poly.type
_entity_poly.pdbx_seq_one_letter_code
_entity_poly.pdbx_strand_id
1 'polypeptide(L)' 'MFSTSEATKKLFKAIEFQNASGERITPEEAWNHFQQALKEGANVNAFEDGMTPLMCIISAFVTSNLSYGLENR' A
#
# COMPACT_ATOMS: atom_id res chain seq x y z
N MET A 1 6.97 9.40 20.09
CA MET A 1 6.18 9.10 18.88
C MET A 1 7.15 9.13 17.71
N PHE A 2 7.49 7.97 17.15
CA PHE A 2 8.31 7.94 15.94
C PHE A 2 7.39 8.35 14.79
N SER A 3 7.53 9.58 14.29
CA SER A 3 6.80 9.99 13.09
C SER A 3 7.30 9.12 11.94
N THR A 4 6.41 8.37 11.30
CA THR A 4 6.71 7.65 10.06
C THR A 4 7.16 8.65 9.01
N SER A 5 8.19 8.27 8.22
CA SER A 5 8.69 9.12 7.15
C SER A 5 7.63 9.30 6.07
N GLU A 6 7.68 10.42 5.36
CA GLU A 6 6.74 10.68 4.26
C GLU A 6 6.79 9.58 3.18
N ALA A 7 7.98 9.03 2.90
CA ALA A 7 8.13 7.89 2.00
C ALA A 7 7.35 6.65 2.51
N THR A 8 7.37 6.39 3.82
CA THR A 8 6.64 5.26 4.42
C THR A 8 5.13 5.47 4.37
N LYS A 9 4.63 6.69 4.61
CA LYS A 9 3.21 7.02 4.45
C LYS A 9 2.73 6.85 3.01
N LYS A 10 3.53 7.32 2.04
CA LYS A 10 3.26 7.09 0.61
C LYS A 10 3.21 5.60 0.27
N LEU A 11 4.08 4.79 0.87
CA LEU A 11 4.08 3.34 0.68
C LEU A 11 2.77 2.72 1.17
N PHE A 12 2.30 3.07 2.37
CA PHE A 12 0.99 2.64 2.88
C PHE A 12 -0.15 3.03 1.93
N LYS A 13 -0.20 4.29 1.50
CA LYS A 13 -1.24 4.79 0.59
C LYS A 13 -1.24 4.06 -0.75
N ALA A 14 -0.07 3.83 -1.33
CA ALA A 14 0.05 3.07 -2.57
C ALA A 14 -0.52 1.64 -2.44
N ILE A 15 -0.26 0.95 -1.32
CA ILE A 15 -0.79 -0.40 -1.07
C ILE A 15 -2.32 -0.39 -0.94
N GLU A 16 -2.89 0.69 -0.40
CA GLU A 16 -4.34 0.91 -0.28
C GLU A 16 -5.00 1.39 -1.58
N PHE A 17 -4.25 1.48 -2.69
CA PHE A 17 -4.70 2.10 -3.95
C PHE A 17 -5.17 3.53 -3.75
N GLN A 18 -4.43 4.30 -2.95
CA GLN A 18 -4.66 5.72 -2.68
C GLN A 18 -3.43 6.57 -3.01
N ASN A 19 -3.67 7.83 -3.36
CA ASN A 19 -2.61 8.86 -3.42
C ASN A 19 -2.39 9.54 -2.06
N ALA A 20 -1.55 10.57 -2.02
CA ALA A 20 -1.24 11.31 -0.80
C ALA A 20 -2.44 12.09 -0.21
N SER A 21 -3.42 12.47 -1.03
CA SER A 21 -4.69 13.08 -0.60
C SER A 21 -5.72 12.05 -0.11
N GLY A 22 -5.44 10.74 -0.24
CA GLY A 22 -6.37 9.67 0.13
C GLY A 22 -7.41 9.34 -0.96
N GLU A 23 -7.26 9.89 -2.16
CA GLU A 23 -8.14 9.59 -3.29
C GLU A 23 -7.77 8.24 -3.89
N ARG A 24 -8.78 7.47 -4.31
CA ARG A 24 -8.58 6.17 -4.95
C ARG A 24 -7.95 6.35 -6.33
N ILE A 25 -6.92 5.55 -6.60
CA ILE A 25 -6.14 5.58 -7.85
C ILE A 25 -6.15 4.22 -8.54
N THR A 26 -5.71 4.19 -9.80
CA THR A 26 -5.60 2.96 -10.58
C THR A 26 -4.48 2.05 -10.05
N PRO A 27 -4.52 0.74 -10.35
CA PRO A 27 -3.43 -0.17 -9.99
C PRO A 27 -2.06 0.23 -10.56
N GLU A 28 -2.04 0.81 -11.76
CA GLU A 28 -0.80 1.27 -12.40
C GLU A 28 -0.20 2.47 -11.66
N GLU A 29 -1.03 3.46 -11.30
CA GLU A 29 -0.61 4.60 -10.49
C GLU A 29 -0.12 4.15 -9.10
N ALA A 30 -0.86 3.25 -8.46
CA ALA A 30 -0.48 2.67 -7.18
C ALA A 30 0.88 1.99 -7.24
N TRP A 31 1.15 1.23 -8.30
CA TRP A 31 2.45 0.60 -8.53
C TRP A 31 3.58 1.62 -8.69
N ASN A 32 3.34 2.69 -9.46
CA ASN A 32 4.31 3.76 -9.64
C ASN A 32 4.65 4.46 -8.30
N HIS A 33 3.63 4.77 -7.50
CA HIS A 33 3.82 5.36 -6.17
C HIS A 33 4.54 4.42 -5.21
N PHE A 34 4.24 3.12 -5.26
CA PHE A 34 4.92 2.09 -4.48
C PHE A 34 6.43 2.05 -4.80
N GLN A 35 6.77 1.99 -6.09
CA GLN A 35 8.18 1.99 -6.53
C GLN A 35 8.90 3.27 -6.15
N GLN A 36 8.24 4.42 -6.26
CA GLN A 36 8.80 5.70 -5.86
C GLN A 36 9.07 5.76 -4.35
N ALA A 37 8.12 5.33 -3.52
CA ALA A 37 8.28 5.30 -2.07
C ALA A 37 9.47 4.43 -1.64
N LEU A 38 9.67 3.27 -2.28
CA LEU A 38 10.84 2.43 -2.02
C LEU A 38 12.16 3.12 -2.41
N LYS A 39 12.20 3.82 -3.55
CA LYS A 39 13.37 4.61 -3.98
C LYS A 39 13.67 5.76 -3.01
N GLU A 40 12.64 6.34 -2.40
CA GLU A 40 12.75 7.39 -1.37
C GLU A 40 13.14 6.85 0.02
N GLY A 41 13.31 5.53 0.18
CA GLY A 41 13.75 4.92 1.43
C GLY A 41 12.62 4.61 2.43
N ALA A 42 11.42 4.32 1.94
CA ALA A 42 10.31 3.85 2.78
C ALA A 42 10.70 2.61 3.61
N ASN A 43 10.33 2.61 4.89
CA ASN A 43 10.59 1.47 5.77
C ASN A 43 9.43 0.47 5.70
N VAL A 44 9.64 -0.65 5.02
CA VAL A 44 8.65 -1.73 4.86
C VAL A 44 8.26 -2.44 6.17
N ASN A 45 9.03 -2.20 7.24
CA ASN A 45 8.80 -2.74 8.59
C ASN A 45 8.29 -1.67 9.57
N ALA A 46 8.01 -0.45 9.11
CA ALA A 46 7.41 0.55 9.97
C ALA A 46 6.05 0.06 10.45
N PHE A 47 5.78 0.21 11.76
CA PHE A 47 4.54 -0.24 12.37
C PHE A 47 3.63 0.98 12.60
N GLU A 48 2.52 1.03 11.88
CA GLU A 48 1.54 2.12 11.91
C GLU A 48 0.14 1.52 11.87
N ASP A 49 -0.78 2.05 12.68
CA ASP A 49 -2.17 1.58 12.77
C ASP A 49 -2.34 0.05 12.92
N GLY A 50 -1.40 -0.59 13.62
CA GLY A 50 -1.43 -2.02 13.92
C GLY A 50 -0.89 -2.92 12.80
N MET A 51 -0.40 -2.36 11.70
CA MET A 51 0.14 -3.09 10.55
C MET A 51 1.50 -2.55 10.12
N THR A 52 2.24 -3.36 9.35
CA THR A 52 3.38 -2.89 8.57
C THR A 52 3.03 -2.83 7.08
N PRO A 53 3.74 -2.04 6.25
CA PRO A 53 3.53 -2.07 4.80
C PRO A 53 3.62 -3.49 4.23
N LEU A 54 4.56 -4.31 4.73
CA LEU A 54 4.70 -5.70 4.29
C LEU A 54 3.44 -6.55 4.59
N MET A 55 2.80 -6.34 5.74
CA MET A 55 1.54 -7.01 6.09
C MET A 55 0.38 -6.55 5.20
N CYS A 56 0.30 -5.25 4.90
CA CYS A 56 -0.74 -4.68 4.04
C CYS A 56 -0.68 -5.23 2.61
N ILE A 57 0.52 -5.45 2.04
CA ILE A 57 0.68 -6.03 0.71
C ILE A 57 0.04 -7.42 0.63
N ILE A 58 0.27 -8.28 1.63
CA ILE A 58 -0.30 -9.62 1.67
C ILE A 58 -1.84 -9.53 1.69
N SER A 59 -2.39 -8.63 2.51
CA SER A 59 -3.83 -8.38 2.58
C SER A 59 -4.43 -7.94 1.23
N ALA A 60 -3.76 -7.01 0.54
CA ALA A 60 -4.19 -6.49 -0.76
C ALA A 60 -4.20 -7.59 -1.84
N PHE A 61 -3.18 -8.46 -1.87
CA PHE A 61 -3.10 -9.59 -2.81
C PHE A 61 -4.19 -10.65 -2.56
N VAL A 62 -4.41 -11.02 -1.29
CA VAL A 62 -5.45 -12.01 -0.92
C VAL A 62 -6.84 -11.49 -1.27
N THR A 63 -7.12 -10.22 -0.99
CA THR A 63 -8.42 -9.61 -1.29
C THR A 63 -8.69 -9.58 -2.79
N SER A 64 -7.68 -9.25 -3.61
CA SER A 64 -7.81 -9.20 -5.07
C SER A 64 -8.16 -10.58 -5.66
N ASN A 65 -7.53 -11.64 -5.18
CA ASN A 65 -7.81 -13.01 -5.65
C ASN A 65 -9.17 -13.54 -5.19
N LEU A 66 -9.67 -13.10 -4.02
CA LEU A 66 -10.98 -13.48 -3.54
C LEU A 66 -12.10 -12.89 -4.41
N SER A 67 -11.94 -11.64 -4.85
CA SER A 67 -12.86 -10.96 -5.78
C SER A 67 -12.97 -11.70 -7.11
N TYR A 68 -11.84 -12.04 -7.73
CA TYR A 68 -11.81 -12.81 -8.99
C TYR A 68 -12.39 -14.23 -8.85
N GLY A 69 -12.25 -14.85 -7.68
CA GLY A 69 -12.78 -16.19 -7.40
C GLY A 69 -14.29 -16.23 -7.14
N LEU A 70 -14.90 -15.10 -6.78
CA LEU A 70 -16.34 -14.99 -6.54
C LEU A 70 -17.12 -14.49 -7.77
N GLU A 71 -16.50 -13.69 -8.65
CA GLU A 71 -17.12 -13.26 -9.91
C GLU A 71 -17.23 -14.39 -10.95
N ASN A 72 -16.48 -15.49 -10.79
CA ASN A 72 -16.46 -16.64 -11.69
C ASN A 72 -17.22 -17.87 -11.14
N ARG A 73 -18.19 -17.69 -10.25
CA ARG A 73 -19.04 -18.77 -9.71
C ARG A 73 -20.51 -18.57 -10.05
#